data_AF-A8AJL2-F1
#
_entry.id   AF-A8AJL2-F1
#
_cell.length_a   1.000
_cell.length_b   1.000
_cell.length_c   1.000
_cell.angle_alpha   90.00
_cell.angle_beta   90.00
_cell.angle_gamma   90.00
#
_symmetry.space_group_name_H-M   'P 1'
#
loop_
_entity.id
_entity.type
_entity.pdbx_description
1 polymer ?
#
loop_
_entity_poly.entity_id
_entity_poly.type
_entity_poly.pdbx_seq_one_letter_code
_entity_poly.pdbx_strand_id
1 'polypeptide(L)'
;MAIPKLQAYALPGALDIPPNKVNWAFEPERAALLIHDMQDYFVSFWGDNCPMMKQVIANIAALRQYCKEHNIPVYYTAQPKDQSDEDRALLNDMWGPGLTRSPEQQKIVDALAPDEADTVLVKWRYSAFHRSPLEQMLKETGRNQLIITGVYAHIGCMTTATDAFMRDIKPFMVADALADFSREEHVMSLNYVAGRSGRVVMTQELLPTPVPASKAELRALILPLLDESDEPLDDENLIDYGLDSVRMMALAARWRKVHGDIDFVMLAKNPTIDAWWTLLSREVK
;
A
#
# COMPACT_ATOMS: atom_id res chain seq x y z
N MET A 1 7.90 18.93 -21.69
CA MET A 1 9.13 19.01 -20.88
C MET A 1 9.49 17.61 -20.41
N ALA A 2 10.78 17.22 -20.46
CA ALA A 2 11.20 15.94 -19.89
C ALA A 2 11.05 15.96 -18.36
N ILE A 3 10.95 14.78 -17.75
CA ILE A 3 10.91 14.65 -16.28
C ILE A 3 12.23 15.23 -15.73
N PRO A 4 12.18 16.15 -14.75
CA PRO A 4 13.38 16.73 -14.16
C PRO A 4 14.09 15.73 -13.25
N LYS A 5 15.35 15.98 -12.90
CA LYS A 5 15.99 15.28 -11.77
C LYS A 5 15.21 15.59 -10.50
N LEU A 6 14.83 14.54 -9.77
CA LEU A 6 13.96 14.64 -8.60
C LEU A 6 14.78 14.61 -7.31
N GLN A 7 14.27 15.27 -6.28
CA GLN A 7 14.84 15.24 -4.93
C GLN A 7 13.99 14.34 -4.04
N ALA A 8 14.65 13.64 -3.12
CA ALA A 8 13.97 12.87 -2.10
C ALA A 8 13.27 13.82 -1.10
N TYR A 9 12.20 13.35 -0.49
CA TYR A 9 11.46 14.03 0.56
C TYR A 9 10.96 13.04 1.60
N ALA A 10 10.40 13.54 2.72
CA ALA A 10 9.78 12.71 3.72
C ALA A 10 8.43 12.15 3.20
N LEU A 11 8.33 10.83 3.08
CA LEU A 11 7.09 10.15 2.70
C LEU A 11 5.94 10.54 3.64
N PRO A 12 4.69 10.58 3.15
CA PRO A 12 3.53 10.81 4.00
C PRO A 12 3.44 9.77 5.13
N GLY A 13 3.22 10.23 6.35
CA GLY A 13 2.87 9.37 7.49
C GLY A 13 1.36 9.26 7.69
N ALA A 14 0.93 8.47 8.67
CA ALA A 14 -0.50 8.28 8.96
C ALA A 14 -1.23 9.60 9.29
N LEU A 15 -0.53 10.57 9.90
CA LEU A 15 -1.08 11.90 10.22
C LEU A 15 -1.22 12.81 8.98
N ASP A 16 -0.53 12.50 7.88
CA ASP A 16 -0.67 13.22 6.61
C ASP A 16 -1.88 12.70 5.79
N ILE A 17 -2.48 11.58 6.18
CA ILE A 17 -3.64 11.02 5.47
C ILE A 17 -4.90 11.82 5.85
N PRO A 18 -5.56 12.48 4.89
CA PRO A 18 -6.82 13.16 5.15
C PRO A 18 -7.92 12.14 5.48
N PRO A 19 -8.97 12.54 6.23
CA PRO A 19 -10.12 11.69 6.46
C PRO A 19 -10.74 11.21 5.13
N ASN A 20 -10.76 9.90 4.93
CA ASN A 20 -11.43 9.29 3.78
C ASN A 20 -12.94 9.57 3.84
N LYS A 21 -13.54 10.00 2.73
CA LYS A 21 -15.01 10.16 2.65
C LYS A 21 -15.77 8.84 2.68
N VAL A 22 -15.11 7.77 2.24
CA VAL A 22 -15.68 6.41 2.16
C VAL A 22 -15.05 5.52 3.20
N ASN A 23 -15.80 4.51 3.66
CA ASN A 23 -15.39 3.59 4.73
C ASN A 23 -15.21 2.14 4.23
N TRP A 24 -14.91 1.93 2.95
CA TRP A 24 -14.79 0.59 2.38
C TRP A 24 -13.70 -0.22 3.10
N ALA A 25 -14.09 -1.32 3.73
CA ALA A 25 -13.14 -2.26 4.31
C ALA A 25 -12.28 -2.90 3.20
N PHE A 26 -11.02 -3.19 3.51
CA PHE A 26 -10.18 -3.99 2.63
C PHE A 26 -10.62 -5.46 2.68
N GLU A 27 -10.86 -6.06 1.52
CA GLU A 27 -11.39 -7.41 1.36
C GLU A 27 -10.43 -8.19 0.43
N PRO A 28 -9.48 -8.97 0.99
CA PRO A 28 -8.45 -9.67 0.20
C PRO A 28 -9.00 -10.46 -1.00
N GLU A 29 -10.11 -11.17 -0.81
CA GLU A 29 -10.76 -11.98 -1.86
C GLU A 29 -11.33 -11.15 -3.01
N ARG A 30 -11.54 -9.85 -2.81
CA ARG A 30 -12.05 -8.91 -3.82
C ARG A 30 -10.99 -7.94 -4.33
N ALA A 31 -9.75 -8.05 -3.82
CA ALA A 31 -8.66 -7.15 -4.16
C ALA A 31 -7.77 -7.67 -5.28
N ALA A 32 -7.07 -6.72 -5.90
CA ALA A 32 -5.92 -6.92 -6.77
C ALA A 32 -4.87 -5.84 -6.43
N LEU A 33 -3.58 -6.15 -6.62
CA LEU A 33 -2.49 -5.19 -6.49
C LEU A 33 -2.07 -4.66 -7.85
N LEU A 34 -1.88 -3.35 -7.96
CA LEU A 34 -1.27 -2.69 -9.11
C LEU A 34 0.06 -2.04 -8.68
N ILE A 35 1.16 -2.52 -9.26
CA ILE A 35 2.48 -1.91 -9.19
C ILE A 35 2.66 -1.03 -10.43
N HIS A 36 2.39 0.27 -10.27
CA HIS A 36 2.26 1.21 -11.37
C HIS A 36 3.62 1.78 -11.82
N ASP A 37 4.04 1.45 -13.04
CA ASP A 37 5.18 2.05 -13.77
C ASP A 37 6.50 2.06 -12.97
N MET A 38 6.76 1.03 -12.14
CA MET A 38 8.01 0.86 -11.38
C MET A 38 9.19 0.37 -12.24
N GLN A 39 9.39 1.03 -13.38
CA GLN A 39 10.48 0.76 -14.32
C GLN A 39 11.73 1.57 -13.94
N ASP A 40 12.91 1.04 -14.25
CA ASP A 40 14.21 1.68 -13.99
C ASP A 40 14.25 3.14 -14.48
N TYR A 41 13.72 3.38 -15.69
CA TYR A 41 13.65 4.71 -16.28
C TYR A 41 13.02 5.74 -15.33
N PHE A 42 11.86 5.42 -14.75
CA PHE A 42 11.13 6.35 -13.87
C PHE A 42 11.77 6.50 -12.49
N VAL A 43 12.30 5.41 -11.94
CA VAL A 43 12.94 5.44 -10.61
C VAL A 43 14.31 6.12 -10.66
N SER A 44 15.02 6.04 -11.79
CA SER A 44 16.35 6.62 -11.96
C SER A 44 16.39 8.15 -11.87
N PHE A 45 15.24 8.84 -11.99
CA PHE A 45 15.17 10.29 -11.83
C PHE A 45 15.51 10.79 -10.42
N TRP A 46 15.42 9.93 -9.39
CA TRP A 46 15.92 10.23 -8.04
C TRP A 46 17.41 9.91 -7.84
N GLY A 47 18.08 9.35 -8.84
CA GLY A 47 19.46 8.90 -8.78
C GLY A 47 19.67 7.60 -8.00
N ASP A 48 20.91 7.13 -8.01
CA ASP A 48 21.28 5.88 -7.37
C ASP A 48 21.14 5.93 -5.85
N ASN A 49 20.75 4.81 -5.26
CA ASN A 49 20.70 4.60 -3.81
C ASN A 49 19.80 5.58 -3.00
N CYS A 50 18.83 6.24 -3.63
CA CYS A 50 17.86 7.11 -2.96
C CYS A 50 17.14 6.38 -1.79
N PRO A 51 17.33 6.78 -0.52
CA PRO A 51 16.72 6.09 0.63
C PRO A 51 15.19 6.11 0.61
N MET A 52 14.59 7.21 0.15
CA MET A 52 13.13 7.33 -0.01
C MET A 52 12.61 6.27 -0.99
N MET A 53 13.24 6.12 -2.15
CA MET A 53 12.81 5.11 -3.12
C MET A 53 13.08 3.69 -2.64
N LYS A 54 14.14 3.44 -1.85
CA LYS A 54 14.34 2.14 -1.19
C LYS A 54 13.17 1.82 -0.25
N GLN A 55 12.69 2.79 0.52
CA GLN A 55 11.54 2.60 1.41
C GLN A 55 10.25 2.33 0.62
N VAL A 56 9.97 3.11 -0.43
CA VAL A 56 8.81 2.88 -1.31
C VAL A 56 8.86 1.48 -1.91
N ILE A 57 10.00 1.07 -2.46
CA ILE A 57 10.20 -0.26 -3.04
C ILE A 57 10.01 -1.37 -2.00
N ALA A 58 10.54 -1.19 -0.78
CA ALA A 58 10.38 -2.16 0.30
C ALA A 58 8.90 -2.33 0.70
N ASN A 59 8.16 -1.21 0.78
CA ASN A 59 6.73 -1.23 1.08
C ASN A 59 5.91 -1.93 -0.03
N ILE A 60 6.23 -1.66 -1.31
CA ILE A 60 5.61 -2.35 -2.44
C ILE A 60 5.93 -3.85 -2.40
N ALA A 61 7.17 -4.22 -2.12
CA ALA A 61 7.59 -5.62 -2.03
C ALA A 61 6.85 -6.36 -0.91
N ALA A 62 6.65 -5.73 0.25
CA ALA A 62 5.87 -6.30 1.35
C ALA A 62 4.40 -6.54 0.96
N LEU A 63 3.77 -5.56 0.29
CA LEU A 63 2.40 -5.72 -0.23
C LEU A 63 2.31 -6.81 -1.29
N ARG A 64 3.30 -6.87 -2.20
CA ARG A 64 3.38 -7.92 -3.22
C ARG A 64 3.47 -9.30 -2.57
N GLN A 65 4.37 -9.48 -1.60
CA GLN A 65 4.55 -10.75 -0.90
C GLN A 65 3.24 -11.19 -0.23
N TYR A 66 2.60 -10.30 0.52
CA TYR A 66 1.29 -10.55 1.12
C TYR A 66 0.23 -10.93 0.06
N CYS A 67 0.18 -10.20 -1.05
CA CYS A 67 -0.78 -10.49 -2.11
C CYS A 67 -0.59 -11.90 -2.68
N LYS A 68 0.66 -12.32 -2.88
CA LYS A 68 0.98 -13.67 -3.36
C LYS A 68 0.58 -14.76 -2.36
N GLU A 69 0.89 -14.56 -1.08
CA GLU A 69 0.51 -15.50 -0.01
C GLU A 69 -1.01 -15.67 0.13
N HIS A 70 -1.77 -14.63 -0.22
CA HIS A 70 -3.22 -14.59 -0.08
C HIS A 70 -4.01 -14.72 -1.39
N ASN A 71 -3.37 -15.17 -2.48
CA ASN A 71 -4.00 -15.35 -3.80
C ASN A 71 -4.71 -14.07 -4.31
N ILE A 72 -4.11 -12.91 -4.02
CA ILE A 72 -4.50 -11.61 -4.56
C ILE A 72 -3.68 -11.39 -5.85
N PRO A 73 -4.30 -11.26 -7.03
CA PRO A 73 -3.58 -11.10 -8.28
C PRO A 73 -2.75 -9.81 -8.29
N VAL A 74 -1.53 -9.90 -8.82
CA VAL A 74 -0.58 -8.79 -8.93
C VAL A 74 -0.46 -8.39 -10.40
N TYR A 75 -0.75 -7.12 -10.67
CA TYR A 75 -0.62 -6.48 -11.97
C TYR A 75 0.52 -5.47 -11.94
N TYR A 76 1.28 -5.43 -13.02
CA TYR A 76 2.25 -4.38 -13.30
C TYR A 76 1.78 -3.58 -14.50
N THR A 77 2.12 -2.30 -14.53
CA THR A 77 2.11 -1.55 -15.78
C THR A 77 3.53 -1.21 -16.19
N ALA A 78 3.83 -1.39 -17.48
CA ALA A 78 5.12 -1.07 -18.05
C ALA A 78 4.92 -0.36 -19.39
N GLN A 79 5.46 0.85 -19.52
CA GLN A 79 5.51 1.54 -20.81
C GLN A 79 6.39 0.73 -21.78
N PRO A 80 5.96 0.57 -23.05
CA PRO A 80 6.74 -0.17 -24.05
C PRO A 80 7.93 0.66 -24.54
N LYS A 81 8.99 -0.03 -24.95
CA LYS A 81 10.22 0.56 -25.51
C LYS A 81 9.94 1.32 -26.80
N ASP A 82 9.18 0.69 -27.68
CA ASP A 82 8.83 1.22 -28.98
C ASP A 82 7.42 1.82 -28.93
N GLN A 83 7.31 3.10 -29.29
CA GLN A 83 6.04 3.80 -29.38
C GLN A 83 6.06 4.62 -30.66
N SER A 84 5.17 4.32 -31.60
CA SER A 84 4.98 5.15 -32.78
C SER A 84 4.49 6.55 -32.39
N ASP A 85 4.70 7.55 -33.24
CA ASP A 85 4.17 8.91 -32.99
C ASP A 85 2.64 8.91 -32.87
N GLU A 86 1.95 8.04 -33.61
CA GLU A 86 0.51 7.86 -33.54
C GLU A 86 0.05 7.25 -32.20
N ASP A 87 0.78 6.23 -31.72
CA ASP A 87 0.44 5.58 -30.45
C ASP A 87 0.78 6.45 -29.26
N ARG A 88 1.92 7.14 -29.29
CA ARG A 88 2.36 8.04 -28.21
C ARG A 88 1.54 9.34 -28.21
N ALA A 89 1.19 9.85 -29.39
CA ALA A 89 0.35 11.02 -29.60
C ALA A 89 0.77 12.21 -28.71
N LEU A 90 -0.17 12.84 -28.01
CA LEU A 90 0.02 14.04 -27.18
C LEU A 90 1.00 13.87 -26.00
N LEU A 91 1.42 12.64 -25.69
CA LEU A 91 2.50 12.43 -24.72
C LEU A 91 3.84 12.96 -25.26
N ASN A 92 4.02 13.01 -26.59
CA ASN A 92 5.19 13.62 -27.21
C ASN A 92 5.29 15.12 -26.88
N ASP A 93 4.19 15.85 -27.00
CA ASP A 93 4.14 17.27 -26.66
C ASP A 93 4.42 17.51 -25.16
N MET A 94 3.79 16.68 -24.31
CA MET A 94 3.87 16.87 -22.86
C MET A 94 5.23 16.46 -22.28
N TRP A 95 5.75 15.28 -22.64
CA TRP A 95 6.91 14.66 -21.99
C TRP A 95 8.11 14.43 -22.92
N GLY A 96 8.00 14.84 -24.18
CA GLY A 96 8.96 14.48 -25.21
C GLY A 96 8.97 12.97 -25.47
N PRO A 97 10.11 12.39 -25.91
CA PRO A 97 10.18 10.98 -26.25
C PRO A 97 10.08 10.06 -25.02
N GLY A 98 10.42 10.55 -23.82
CA GLY A 98 10.39 9.76 -22.59
C GLY A 98 11.30 8.52 -22.66
N LEU A 99 10.79 7.39 -22.15
CA LEU A 99 11.44 6.07 -22.12
C LEU A 99 11.98 5.61 -23.49
N THR A 100 11.38 6.02 -24.61
CA THR A 100 11.72 5.48 -25.94
C THR A 100 13.15 5.84 -26.38
N ARG A 101 13.78 6.82 -25.72
CA ARG A 101 15.21 7.16 -25.92
C ARG A 101 16.17 6.43 -24.97
N SER A 102 15.64 5.65 -24.03
CA SER A 102 16.40 4.85 -23.05
C SER A 102 15.80 3.44 -22.92
N PRO A 103 15.67 2.68 -24.03
CA PRO A 103 15.00 1.37 -24.07
C PRO A 103 15.64 0.32 -23.16
N GLU A 104 16.90 0.49 -22.79
CA GLU A 104 17.61 -0.34 -21.81
C GLU A 104 17.06 -0.21 -20.38
N GLN A 105 16.44 0.94 -20.05
CA GLN A 105 15.87 1.23 -18.73
C GLN A 105 14.38 0.86 -18.61
N GLN A 106 13.86 0.04 -19.55
CA GLN A 106 12.44 -0.33 -19.56
C GLN A 106 12.07 -1.36 -18.50
N LYS A 107 13.03 -2.15 -18.01
CA LYS A 107 12.74 -3.24 -17.07
C LYS A 107 12.13 -2.69 -15.77
N ILE A 108 11.28 -3.49 -15.13
CA ILE A 108 10.87 -3.25 -13.74
C ILE A 108 12.13 -3.33 -12.85
N VAL A 109 12.20 -2.46 -11.83
CA VAL A 109 13.31 -2.46 -10.88
C VAL A 109 13.53 -3.84 -10.28
N ASP A 110 14.80 -4.25 -10.12
CA ASP A 110 15.15 -5.65 -9.80
C ASP A 110 14.48 -6.17 -8.52
N ALA A 111 14.32 -5.32 -7.50
CA ALA A 111 13.67 -5.68 -6.24
C ALA A 111 12.16 -5.97 -6.35
N LEU A 112 11.53 -5.57 -7.45
CA LEU A 112 10.12 -5.80 -7.77
C LEU A 112 9.94 -6.64 -9.04
N ALA A 113 10.98 -7.35 -9.48
CA ALA A 113 10.95 -8.15 -10.69
C ALA A 113 9.72 -9.08 -10.71
N PRO A 114 8.89 -9.02 -11.77
CA PRO A 114 7.75 -9.92 -11.92
C PRO A 114 8.20 -11.37 -12.04
N ASP A 115 7.36 -12.31 -11.60
CA ASP A 115 7.49 -13.74 -11.90
C ASP A 115 6.28 -14.28 -12.68
N GLU A 116 6.26 -15.58 -12.95
CA GLU A 116 5.26 -16.22 -13.83
C GLU A 116 3.82 -16.11 -13.32
N ALA A 117 3.60 -15.83 -12.03
CA ALA A 117 2.27 -15.64 -11.47
C ALA A 117 1.73 -14.22 -11.65
N ASP A 118 2.58 -13.27 -12.04
CA ASP A 118 2.22 -11.86 -12.18
C ASP A 118 1.77 -11.52 -13.61
N THR A 119 0.94 -10.49 -13.75
CA THR A 119 0.51 -9.99 -15.06
C THR A 119 1.15 -8.64 -15.37
N VAL A 120 1.97 -8.57 -16.42
CA VAL A 120 2.57 -7.30 -16.89
C VAL A 120 1.76 -6.73 -18.06
N LEU A 121 1.14 -5.57 -17.83
CA LEU A 121 0.32 -4.86 -18.80
C LEU A 121 1.14 -3.78 -19.52
N VAL A 122 1.00 -3.72 -20.85
CA VAL A 122 1.59 -2.63 -21.64
C VAL A 122 0.85 -1.33 -21.33
N LYS A 123 1.60 -0.29 -20.96
CA LYS A 123 1.06 1.00 -20.52
C LYS A 123 1.17 2.07 -21.60
N TRP A 124 0.04 2.57 -22.07
CA TRP A 124 -0.01 3.57 -23.14
C TRP A 124 -0.35 4.99 -22.68
N ARG A 125 -1.11 5.15 -21.60
CA ARG A 125 -1.58 6.45 -21.07
C ARG A 125 -1.48 6.48 -19.55
N TYR A 126 -1.80 7.61 -18.92
CA TYR A 126 -1.76 7.74 -17.46
C TYR A 126 -2.62 6.70 -16.74
N SER A 127 -3.85 6.45 -17.20
CA SER A 127 -4.69 5.39 -16.64
C SER A 127 -4.17 4.00 -17.05
N ALA A 128 -4.05 3.10 -16.08
CA ALA A 128 -3.77 1.68 -16.31
C ALA A 128 -4.89 0.95 -17.06
N PHE A 129 -6.10 1.50 -17.13
CA PHE A 129 -7.24 0.90 -17.85
C PHE A 129 -7.28 1.28 -19.33
N HIS A 130 -6.64 2.39 -19.71
CA HIS A 130 -6.78 2.90 -21.06
C HIS A 130 -5.88 2.14 -22.04
N ARG A 131 -6.50 1.50 -23.04
CA ARG A 131 -5.86 0.57 -24.00
C ARG A 131 -5.20 -0.63 -23.31
N SER A 132 -5.83 -1.16 -22.26
CA SER A 132 -5.40 -2.38 -21.58
C SER A 132 -6.60 -3.28 -21.25
N PRO A 133 -6.36 -4.58 -21.00
CA PRO A 133 -7.41 -5.51 -20.57
C PRO A 133 -7.73 -5.44 -19.07
N LEU A 134 -7.16 -4.50 -18.31
CA LEU A 134 -7.22 -4.50 -16.84
C LEU A 134 -8.64 -4.57 -16.28
N GLU A 135 -9.58 -3.80 -16.83
CA GLU A 135 -10.97 -3.80 -16.37
C GLU A 135 -11.61 -5.18 -16.55
N GLN A 136 -11.42 -5.79 -17.72
CA GLN A 136 -11.97 -7.10 -18.03
C GLN A 136 -11.38 -8.17 -17.11
N MET A 137 -10.06 -8.17 -16.91
CA MET A 137 -9.39 -9.12 -16.03
C MET A 137 -9.88 -9.03 -14.58
N LEU A 138 -10.06 -7.81 -14.06
CA LEU A 138 -10.59 -7.59 -12.71
C LEU A 138 -12.03 -8.09 -12.59
N LYS A 139 -12.89 -7.81 -13.59
CA LYS A 139 -14.28 -8.27 -13.62
C LYS A 139 -14.39 -9.79 -13.69
N GLU A 140 -13.61 -10.44 -14.55
CA GLU A 140 -13.60 -11.90 -14.73
C GLU A 140 -13.13 -12.64 -13.46
N THR A 141 -12.22 -12.04 -12.70
CA THR A 141 -11.71 -12.60 -11.44
C THR A 141 -12.53 -12.18 -10.21
N GLY A 142 -13.63 -11.45 -10.40
CA GLY A 142 -14.49 -10.96 -9.32
C GLY A 142 -13.83 -9.93 -8.41
N ARG A 143 -12.75 -9.29 -8.86
CA ARG A 143 -11.99 -8.30 -8.08
C ARG A 143 -12.48 -6.89 -8.40
N ASN A 144 -12.92 -6.17 -7.38
CA ASN A 144 -13.40 -4.79 -7.49
C ASN A 144 -12.81 -3.90 -6.37
N GLN A 145 -11.66 -4.28 -5.82
CA GLN A 145 -10.78 -3.40 -5.08
C GLN A 145 -9.41 -3.41 -5.77
N LEU A 146 -8.81 -2.24 -5.95
CA LEU A 146 -7.50 -2.10 -6.57
C LEU A 146 -6.56 -1.36 -5.62
N ILE A 147 -5.56 -2.06 -5.10
CA ILE A 147 -4.46 -1.49 -4.33
C ILE A 147 -3.50 -0.84 -5.32
N ILE A 148 -3.22 0.46 -5.18
CA ILE A 148 -2.43 1.22 -6.15
C ILE A 148 -1.14 1.70 -5.47
N THR A 149 -0.02 1.25 -6.02
CA THR A 149 1.34 1.62 -5.60
C THR A 149 2.18 2.05 -6.80
N GLY A 150 3.36 2.62 -6.58
CA GLY A 150 4.31 2.96 -7.63
C GLY A 150 4.43 4.46 -7.93
N VAL A 151 4.71 4.82 -9.18
CA VAL A 151 5.03 6.20 -9.59
C VAL A 151 4.31 6.64 -10.87
N TYR A 152 4.02 7.92 -11.08
CA TYR A 152 4.06 9.03 -10.11
C TYR A 152 2.68 9.24 -9.49
N ALA A 153 2.62 9.54 -8.18
CA ALA A 153 1.40 9.54 -7.40
C ALA A 153 0.27 10.39 -8.01
N HIS A 154 0.52 11.67 -8.33
CA HIS A 154 -0.49 12.58 -8.87
C HIS A 154 -0.79 12.40 -10.37
N ILE A 155 0.04 11.66 -11.11
CA ILE A 155 -0.14 11.49 -12.56
C ILE A 155 -0.85 10.17 -12.83
N GLY A 156 -0.09 9.09 -12.96
CA GLY A 156 -0.59 7.79 -13.38
C GLY A 156 -1.43 7.11 -12.30
N CYS A 157 -0.94 7.13 -11.05
CA CYS A 157 -1.61 6.47 -9.93
C CYS A 157 -2.95 7.13 -9.62
N MET A 158 -3.01 8.45 -9.46
CA MET A 158 -4.24 9.20 -9.20
C MET A 158 -5.24 9.14 -10.38
N THR A 159 -4.75 9.21 -11.62
CA THR A 159 -5.62 9.04 -12.80
C THR A 159 -6.21 7.64 -12.83
N THR A 160 -5.40 6.61 -12.57
CA THR A 160 -5.86 5.22 -12.49
C THR A 160 -6.85 5.03 -11.34
N ALA A 161 -6.64 5.66 -10.18
CA ALA A 161 -7.58 5.60 -9.06
C ALA A 161 -8.94 6.20 -9.45
N THR A 162 -8.94 7.36 -10.11
CA THR A 162 -10.18 8.00 -10.57
C THR A 162 -10.87 7.17 -11.65
N ASP A 163 -10.12 6.55 -12.56
CA ASP A 163 -10.67 5.70 -13.61
C ASP A 163 -11.22 4.37 -13.04
N ALA A 164 -10.54 3.76 -12.05
CA ALA A 164 -11.05 2.61 -11.31
C ALA A 164 -12.41 2.93 -10.66
N PHE A 165 -12.48 4.07 -9.96
CA PHE A 165 -13.70 4.53 -9.32
C PHE A 165 -14.87 4.66 -10.29
N MET A 166 -14.63 5.24 -11.47
CA MET A 166 -15.65 5.38 -12.52
C MET A 166 -16.08 4.04 -13.15
N ARG A 167 -15.31 2.96 -12.92
CA ARG A 167 -15.58 1.60 -13.40
C ARG A 167 -16.09 0.67 -12.30
N ASP A 168 -16.60 1.23 -11.20
CA ASP A 168 -17.11 0.50 -10.04
C ASP A 168 -16.05 -0.35 -9.29
N ILE A 169 -14.78 -0.01 -9.45
CA ILE A 169 -13.65 -0.63 -8.74
C ILE A 169 -13.19 0.35 -7.65
N LYS A 170 -13.09 -0.11 -6.41
CA LYS A 170 -12.71 0.70 -5.24
C LYS A 170 -11.19 0.87 -5.19
N PRO A 171 -10.62 2.05 -5.47
CA PRO A 171 -9.17 2.24 -5.37
C PRO A 171 -8.74 2.43 -3.91
N PHE A 172 -7.61 1.83 -3.58
CA PHE A 172 -6.86 2.00 -2.34
C PHE A 172 -5.46 2.52 -2.69
N MET A 173 -5.26 3.84 -2.65
CA MET A 173 -3.93 4.43 -2.80
C MET A 173 -3.12 4.25 -1.52
N VAL A 174 -1.92 3.69 -1.65
CA VAL A 174 -1.07 3.38 -0.50
C VAL A 174 -0.02 4.47 -0.31
N ALA A 175 -0.25 5.36 0.65
CA ALA A 175 0.46 6.64 0.81
C ALA A 175 1.98 6.51 0.91
N ASP A 176 2.48 5.49 1.60
CA ASP A 176 3.91 5.22 1.80
C ASP A 176 4.50 4.22 0.80
N ALA A 177 3.70 3.71 -0.15
CA ALA A 177 4.13 2.88 -1.26
C ALA A 177 3.98 3.60 -2.62
N LEU A 178 3.97 4.94 -2.58
CA LEU A 178 3.93 5.83 -3.73
C LEU A 178 5.10 6.81 -3.67
N ALA A 179 5.52 7.31 -4.83
CA ALA A 179 6.40 8.47 -4.93
C ALA A 179 5.95 9.41 -6.05
N ASP A 180 6.44 10.63 -6.00
CA ASP A 180 6.03 11.73 -6.88
C ASP A 180 7.14 12.75 -7.06
N PHE A 181 6.98 13.70 -7.98
CA PHE A 181 7.98 14.73 -8.25
C PHE A 181 8.32 15.60 -7.03
N SER A 182 7.31 15.88 -6.20
CA SER A 182 7.43 16.66 -4.96
C SER A 182 6.55 16.07 -3.85
N ARG A 183 6.81 16.47 -2.60
CA ARG A 183 5.96 16.08 -1.47
C ARG A 183 4.56 16.70 -1.59
N GLU A 184 4.50 17.92 -2.11
CA GLU A 184 3.27 18.68 -2.30
C GLU A 184 2.34 17.98 -3.29
N GLU A 185 2.86 17.56 -4.44
CA GLU A 185 2.08 16.81 -5.45
C GLU A 185 1.66 15.43 -4.92
N HIS A 186 2.54 14.76 -4.19
CA HIS A 186 2.21 13.49 -3.53
C HIS A 186 1.02 13.68 -2.59
N VAL A 187 1.11 14.59 -1.61
CA VAL A 187 0.03 14.85 -0.64
C VAL A 187 -1.25 15.34 -1.33
N MET A 188 -1.13 16.16 -2.39
CA MET A 188 -2.28 16.59 -3.19
C MET A 188 -3.02 15.39 -3.79
N SER A 189 -2.30 14.40 -4.33
CA SER A 189 -2.92 13.20 -4.89
C SER A 189 -3.72 12.41 -3.84
N LEU A 190 -3.20 12.30 -2.62
CA LEU A 190 -3.87 11.65 -1.50
C LEU A 190 -5.15 12.41 -1.10
N ASN A 191 -5.05 13.73 -0.98
CA ASN A 191 -6.20 14.62 -0.72
C ASN A 191 -7.29 14.49 -1.78
N TYR A 192 -6.90 14.40 -3.04
CA TYR A 192 -7.85 14.22 -4.13
C TYR A 192 -8.58 12.89 -3.99
N VAL A 193 -7.85 11.77 -3.89
CA VAL A 193 -8.46 10.44 -3.86
C VAL A 193 -9.33 10.23 -2.62
N ALA A 194 -8.84 10.55 -1.43
CA ALA A 194 -9.62 10.43 -0.18
C ALA A 194 -10.94 11.22 -0.23
N GLY A 195 -10.94 12.36 -0.95
CA GLY A 195 -12.09 13.23 -1.07
C GLY A 195 -13.01 12.96 -2.27
N ARG A 196 -12.56 12.21 -3.28
CA ARG A 196 -13.24 12.15 -4.60
C ARG A 196 -13.39 10.75 -5.19
N SER A 197 -12.44 9.85 -5.00
CA SER A 197 -12.41 8.60 -5.77
C SER A 197 -12.05 7.34 -4.99
N GLY A 198 -11.62 7.41 -3.72
CA GLY A 198 -11.56 6.21 -2.90
C GLY A 198 -10.85 6.33 -1.56
N ARG A 199 -10.15 5.25 -1.19
CA ARG A 199 -9.44 5.11 0.08
C ARG A 199 -7.97 5.46 -0.10
N VAL A 200 -7.44 6.22 0.85
CA VAL A 200 -6.00 6.36 1.10
C VAL A 200 -5.68 5.64 2.40
N VAL A 201 -4.62 4.83 2.38
CA VAL A 201 -4.19 3.98 3.50
C VAL A 201 -2.66 3.93 3.57
N MET A 202 -2.12 3.57 4.73
CA MET A 202 -0.73 3.17 4.88
C MET A 202 -0.55 1.69 4.49
N THR A 203 0.66 1.31 4.10
CA THR A 203 1.05 -0.09 3.82
C THR A 203 0.65 -1.02 4.97
N GLN A 204 0.93 -0.60 6.20
CA GLN A 204 0.64 -1.39 7.40
C GLN A 204 -0.85 -1.60 7.70
N GLU A 205 -1.75 -0.82 7.10
CA GLU A 205 -3.20 -1.04 7.23
C GLU A 205 -3.70 -2.20 6.37
N LEU A 206 -2.99 -2.50 5.27
CA LEU A 206 -3.32 -3.57 4.33
C LEU A 206 -2.60 -4.88 4.67
N LEU A 207 -1.40 -4.78 5.22
CA LEU A 207 -0.71 -5.93 5.76
C LEU A 207 -1.42 -6.43 7.02
N PRO A 208 -1.43 -7.75 7.27
CA PRO A 208 -1.83 -8.25 8.57
C PRO A 208 -0.90 -7.60 9.58
N THR A 209 -1.47 -6.89 10.55
CA THR A 209 -0.67 -6.50 11.72
C THR A 209 -0.22 -7.82 12.32
N PRO A 210 1.10 -8.11 12.38
CA PRO A 210 1.56 -9.36 12.93
C PRO A 210 0.94 -9.49 14.31
N VAL A 211 0.29 -10.62 14.58
CA VAL A 211 0.19 -11.06 15.97
C VAL A 211 1.64 -11.12 16.45
N PRO A 212 1.97 -10.50 17.59
CA PRO A 212 3.32 -10.58 18.13
C PRO A 212 3.86 -12.01 18.03
N ALA A 213 5.04 -12.19 17.44
CA ALA A 213 5.65 -13.51 17.28
C ALA A 213 6.35 -13.98 18.56
N SER A 214 6.50 -13.07 19.53
CA SER A 214 7.05 -13.35 20.85
C SER A 214 6.37 -12.48 21.91
N LYS A 215 6.47 -12.91 23.18
CA LYS A 215 6.03 -12.09 24.32
C LYS A 215 6.75 -10.74 24.39
N ALA A 216 8.01 -10.67 23.97
CA ALA A 216 8.79 -9.43 23.89
C ALA A 216 8.20 -8.45 22.87
N GLU A 217 7.76 -8.93 21.71
CA GLU A 217 7.06 -8.10 20.71
C GLU A 217 5.69 -7.64 21.21
N LEU A 218 4.97 -8.48 21.95
CA LEU A 218 3.70 -8.09 22.55
C LEU A 218 3.93 -6.95 23.55
N ARG A 219 4.95 -7.09 24.40
CA ARG A 219 5.33 -6.04 25.35
C ARG A 219 5.68 -4.73 24.62
N ALA A 220 6.51 -4.79 23.58
CA ALA A 220 6.86 -3.61 22.77
C ALA A 220 5.64 -2.96 22.08
N LEU A 221 4.61 -3.74 21.75
CA LEU A 221 3.35 -3.24 21.20
C LEU A 221 2.47 -2.56 22.27
N ILE A 222 2.48 -3.06 23.51
CA ILE A 222 1.61 -2.58 24.59
C ILE A 222 2.18 -1.36 25.30
N LEU A 223 3.48 -1.32 25.61
CA LEU A 223 4.09 -0.24 26.40
C LEU A 223 3.78 1.18 25.87
N PRO A 224 3.82 1.47 24.55
CA PRO A 224 3.48 2.81 24.04
C PRO A 224 1.99 3.17 24.16
N LEU A 225 1.13 2.24 24.55
CA LEU A 225 -0.31 2.43 24.74
C LEU A 225 -0.67 2.72 26.20
N LEU A 226 0.31 2.72 27.10
CA LEU A 226 0.15 3.01 28.52
C LEU A 226 0.42 4.50 28.76
N ASP A 227 -0.28 5.08 29.73
CA ASP A 227 -0.15 6.52 30.04
C ASP A 227 0.79 6.78 31.24
N GLU A 228 1.22 5.72 31.94
CA GLU A 228 2.11 5.77 33.11
C GLU A 228 3.60 5.63 32.73
N SER A 229 4.48 6.26 33.54
CA SER A 229 5.93 6.24 33.31
C SER A 229 6.62 4.94 33.77
N ASP A 230 5.99 4.21 34.68
CA ASP A 230 6.53 2.94 35.19
C ASP A 230 6.08 1.78 34.29
N GLU A 231 7.00 0.89 33.95
CA GLU A 231 6.68 -0.27 33.13
C GLU A 231 6.03 -1.38 33.97
N PRO A 232 4.87 -1.94 33.57
CA PRO A 232 4.26 -3.05 34.28
C PRO A 232 5.10 -4.33 34.17
N LEU A 233 5.05 -5.19 35.18
CA LEU A 233 5.39 -6.59 35.08
C LEU A 233 4.38 -7.31 34.17
N ASP A 234 4.74 -8.49 33.67
CA ASP A 234 3.94 -9.15 32.65
C ASP A 234 2.60 -9.71 33.16
N ASP A 235 2.49 -9.95 34.47
CA ASP A 235 1.31 -10.45 35.17
C ASP A 235 0.47 -9.33 35.81
N GLU A 236 0.89 -8.07 35.69
CA GLU A 236 0.16 -6.92 36.21
C GLU A 236 -0.97 -6.47 35.28
N ASN A 237 -2.00 -5.88 35.89
CA ASN A 237 -3.19 -5.41 35.20
C ASN A 237 -2.88 -4.10 34.46
N LEU A 238 -2.89 -4.16 33.12
CA LEU A 238 -2.55 -3.05 32.24
C LEU A 238 -3.50 -1.84 32.36
N ILE A 239 -4.72 -2.03 32.88
CA ILE A 239 -5.66 -0.93 33.13
C ILE A 239 -5.11 -0.02 34.24
N ASP A 240 -4.42 -0.58 35.22
CA ASP A 240 -3.79 0.18 36.31
C ASP A 240 -2.64 1.08 35.79
N TYR A 241 -2.17 0.82 34.57
CA TYR A 241 -1.12 1.57 33.86
C TYR A 241 -1.69 2.48 32.74
N GLY A 242 -3.00 2.74 32.78
CA GLY A 242 -3.65 3.68 31.84
C GLY A 242 -4.12 3.05 30.53
N LEU A 243 -4.17 1.71 30.42
CA LEU A 243 -4.74 1.09 29.22
C LEU A 243 -6.27 1.22 29.20
N ASP A 244 -6.81 1.90 28.20
CA ASP A 244 -8.25 2.13 28.06
C ASP A 244 -8.98 1.08 27.20
N SER A 245 -10.32 1.13 27.24
CA SER A 245 -11.19 0.22 26.48
C SER A 245 -11.12 0.41 24.97
N VAL A 246 -10.79 1.61 24.47
CA VAL A 246 -10.69 1.90 23.03
C VAL A 246 -9.46 1.21 22.45
N ARG A 247 -8.33 1.30 23.16
CA ARG A 247 -7.08 0.60 22.83
C ARG A 247 -7.29 -0.92 22.85
N MET A 248 -7.96 -1.45 23.87
CA MET A 248 -8.30 -2.89 23.92
C MET A 248 -9.21 -3.33 22.77
N MET A 249 -10.24 -2.56 22.41
CA MET A 249 -11.09 -2.88 21.26
C MET A 249 -10.32 -2.89 19.94
N ALA A 250 -9.38 -1.95 19.76
CA ALA A 250 -8.52 -1.91 18.59
C ALA A 250 -7.59 -3.14 18.52
N LEU A 251 -6.99 -3.55 19.64
CA LEU A 251 -6.19 -4.78 19.73
C LEU A 251 -7.02 -6.03 19.43
N ALA A 252 -8.21 -6.16 20.02
CA ALA A 252 -9.11 -7.28 19.76
C ALA A 252 -9.50 -7.36 18.28
N ALA A 253 -9.86 -6.24 17.65
CA ALA A 253 -10.18 -6.20 16.23
C ALA A 253 -9.00 -6.60 15.33
N ARG A 254 -7.76 -6.25 15.74
CA ARG A 254 -6.54 -6.66 15.04
C ARG A 254 -6.31 -8.17 15.16
N TRP A 255 -6.29 -8.68 16.39
CA TRP A 255 -5.96 -10.09 16.65
C TRP A 255 -7.05 -11.05 16.18
N ARG A 256 -8.31 -10.59 16.09
CA ARG A 256 -9.42 -11.34 15.49
C ARG A 256 -9.15 -11.76 14.04
N LYS A 257 -8.31 -11.02 13.31
CA LYS A 257 -7.92 -11.39 11.93
C LYS A 257 -7.12 -12.70 11.86
N VAL A 258 -6.46 -13.08 12.94
CA VAL A 258 -5.69 -14.34 13.06
C VAL A 258 -6.45 -15.36 13.90
N HIS A 259 -7.01 -14.93 15.02
CA HIS A 259 -7.78 -15.77 15.95
C HIS A 259 -9.23 -15.28 16.00
N GLY A 260 -10.10 -15.86 15.17
CA GLY A 260 -11.47 -15.36 14.92
C GLY A 260 -12.37 -15.23 16.16
N ASP A 261 -12.06 -15.91 17.25
CA ASP A 261 -12.78 -15.86 18.53
C ASP A 261 -12.32 -14.74 19.47
N ILE A 262 -11.17 -14.09 19.22
CA ILE A 262 -10.71 -12.99 20.08
C ILE A 262 -11.66 -11.80 19.98
N ASP A 263 -12.12 -11.34 21.15
CA ASP A 263 -12.94 -10.16 21.30
C ASP A 263 -12.50 -9.31 22.50
N PHE A 264 -13.15 -8.15 22.66
CA PHE A 264 -12.89 -7.24 23.77
C PHE A 264 -13.10 -7.92 25.13
N VAL A 265 -14.11 -8.80 25.25
CA VAL A 265 -14.46 -9.44 26.52
C VAL A 265 -13.35 -10.39 26.97
N MET A 266 -12.75 -11.14 26.04
CA MET A 266 -11.61 -11.99 26.32
C MET A 266 -10.41 -11.18 26.82
N LEU A 267 -10.10 -10.06 26.17
CA LEU A 267 -8.96 -9.22 26.57
C LEU A 267 -9.19 -8.54 27.92
N ALA A 268 -10.38 -7.96 28.12
CA ALA A 268 -10.74 -7.23 29.33
C ALA A 268 -10.90 -8.13 30.57
N LYS A 269 -11.14 -9.43 30.39
CA LYS A 269 -11.27 -10.39 31.50
C LYS A 269 -9.96 -10.57 32.27
N ASN A 270 -8.83 -10.55 31.56
CA ASN A 270 -7.51 -10.67 32.18
C ASN A 270 -6.50 -9.80 31.40
N PRO A 271 -6.50 -8.48 31.64
CA PRO A 271 -5.76 -7.51 30.84
C PRO A 271 -4.28 -7.47 31.26
N THR A 272 -3.56 -8.58 31.08
CA THR A 272 -2.13 -8.71 31.40
C THR A 272 -1.35 -9.17 30.16
N ILE A 273 -0.06 -8.84 30.09
CA ILE A 273 0.80 -9.28 28.97
C ILE A 273 0.86 -10.80 28.91
N ASP A 274 0.96 -11.48 30.06
CA ASP A 274 0.98 -12.93 30.16
C ASP A 274 -0.29 -13.59 29.64
N ALA A 275 -1.45 -13.06 30.04
CA ALA A 275 -2.73 -13.60 29.61
C ALA A 275 -2.94 -13.41 28.10
N TRP A 276 -2.59 -12.24 27.58
CA TRP A 276 -2.71 -11.93 26.16
C TRP A 276 -1.71 -12.72 25.32
N TRP A 277 -0.49 -12.91 25.79
CA TRP A 277 0.47 -13.79 25.12
C TRP A 277 -0.03 -15.24 25.05
N THR A 278 -0.63 -15.74 26.11
CA THR A 278 -1.24 -17.07 26.14
C THR A 278 -2.38 -17.20 25.12
N LEU A 279 -3.20 -16.15 24.96
CA LEU A 279 -4.26 -16.11 23.94
C LEU A 279 -3.70 -16.08 22.51
N LEU A 280 -2.55 -15.45 22.29
CA LEU A 280 -2.00 -15.25 20.94
C LEU A 280 -1.08 -16.38 20.48
N SER A 281 -0.45 -17.09 21.41
CA SER A 281 0.50 -18.19 21.16
C SER A 281 -0.16 -19.56 20.93
N ARG A 282 -1.48 -19.67 21.07
CA ARG A 282 -2.22 -20.90 20.74
C ARG A 282 -2.17 -21.17 19.23
N GLU A 283 -2.26 -22.46 18.86
CA GLU A 283 -2.39 -22.84 17.46
C GLU A 283 -3.68 -22.24 16.86
N VAL A 284 -3.56 -21.68 15.66
CA VAL A 284 -4.70 -21.17 14.89
C VAL A 284 -5.54 -22.37 14.48
N LYS A 285 -6.79 -22.42 14.92
CA LYS A 285 -7.76 -23.46 14.54
C LYS A 285 -8.37 -23.22 13.17
#